data_AF-A0A7C1NXF7-F1
#
_entry.id   AF-A0A7C1NXF7-F1
#
_cell.length_a   1.000
_cell.length_b   1.000
_cell.length_c   1.000
_cell.angle_alpha   90.00
_cell.angle_beta   90.00
_cell.angle_gamma   90.00
#
_symmetry.space_group_name_H-M   'P 1'
#
loop_
_entity.id
_entity.type
_entity.pdbx_description
1 polymer ?
#
loop_
_entity_poly.entity_id
_entity_poly.type
_entity_poly.pdbx_seq_one_letter_code
_entity_poly.pdbx_strand_id
1 'polypeptide(L)'
;DVAIANGMLAELKNQRPDDLDFLVLPTQEIGKANEHVYGPGSLSFGPEILIPAWTAIGSKVAEAGIRKLVIVNSHGGNVDVMSIVGRELRVRHQMVVVTTQWGRFGNPEGMISEHESRYGIHGGEVETSLMLHFRPELVRMDKAQNFISKAEEMRASSKYLTPLPPHSLAWIAHDLNPHGVVGDASKGTAEKGAAICRHQVAGFIELLRDVAAYPLSNLYTPS
;
A
#
# COMPACT_ATOMS: atom_id res chain seq x y z
N ASP A 1 5.01 0.67 7.92
CA ASP A 1 4.91 0.67 6.44
C ASP A 1 6.20 0.39 5.71
N VAL A 2 7.29 1.17 5.90
CA VAL A 2 8.57 0.90 5.22
C VAL A 2 9.13 -0.50 5.50
N ALA A 3 9.05 -0.97 6.75
CA ALA A 3 9.45 -2.33 7.12
C ALA A 3 8.64 -3.40 6.37
N ILE A 4 7.33 -3.20 6.23
CA ILE A 4 6.46 -4.07 5.43
C ILE A 4 6.88 -4.00 3.96
N ALA A 5 7.05 -2.79 3.39
CA ALA A 5 7.46 -2.62 2.00
C ALA A 5 8.76 -3.37 1.68
N ASN A 6 9.77 -3.24 2.53
CA ASN A 6 11.05 -3.92 2.35
C ASN A 6 10.93 -5.43 2.52
N GLY A 7 10.10 -5.91 3.46
CA GLY A 7 9.78 -7.33 3.61
C GLY A 7 9.10 -7.93 2.37
N MET A 8 8.10 -7.23 1.84
CA MET A 8 7.41 -7.61 0.60
C MET A 8 8.35 -7.61 -0.62
N LEU A 9 9.26 -6.63 -0.72
CA LEU A 9 10.26 -6.59 -1.79
C LEU A 9 11.31 -7.71 -1.66
N ALA A 10 11.68 -8.10 -0.42
CA ALA A 10 12.52 -9.26 -0.18
C ALA A 10 11.83 -10.56 -0.63
N GLU A 11 10.54 -10.71 -0.34
CA GLU A 11 9.77 -11.86 -0.81
C GLU A 11 9.57 -11.85 -2.34
N LEU A 12 9.34 -10.69 -2.95
CA LEU A 12 9.32 -10.54 -4.40
C LEU A 12 10.64 -11.01 -5.03
N LYS A 13 11.78 -10.73 -4.39
CA LYS A 13 13.08 -11.22 -4.84
C LYS A 13 13.18 -12.74 -4.72
N ASN A 14 12.62 -13.34 -3.66
CA ASN A 14 12.61 -14.80 -3.48
C ASN A 14 11.72 -15.50 -4.52
N GLN A 15 10.58 -14.90 -4.86
CA GLN A 15 9.64 -15.43 -5.86
C GLN A 15 9.90 -14.91 -7.28
N ARG A 16 11.01 -14.20 -7.51
CA ARG A 16 11.30 -13.57 -8.80
C ARG A 16 11.32 -14.65 -9.89
N PRO A 17 10.45 -14.55 -10.91
CA PRO A 17 10.42 -15.56 -11.95
C PRO A 17 11.51 -15.28 -13.00
N ASP A 18 12.06 -16.35 -13.57
CA ASP A 18 13.20 -16.26 -14.51
C ASP A 18 12.85 -15.58 -15.85
N ASP A 19 11.58 -15.59 -16.22
CA ASP A 19 11.08 -15.05 -17.48
C ASP A 19 10.70 -13.55 -17.40
N LEU A 20 10.81 -12.94 -16.22
CA LEU A 20 10.46 -11.54 -16.01
C LEU A 20 11.69 -10.73 -15.58
N ASP A 21 12.07 -9.76 -16.42
CA ASP A 21 13.11 -8.81 -16.08
C ASP A 21 12.52 -7.48 -15.59
N PHE A 22 12.91 -7.10 -14.37
CA PHE A 22 12.54 -5.83 -13.76
C PHE A 22 13.61 -5.36 -12.79
N LEU A 23 13.63 -4.04 -12.60
CA LEU A 23 14.48 -3.34 -11.65
C LEU A 23 13.63 -2.81 -10.51
N VAL A 24 14.18 -2.84 -9.29
CA VAL A 24 13.57 -2.26 -8.09
C VAL A 24 14.34 -1.00 -7.72
N LEU A 25 13.65 0.14 -7.67
CA LEU A 25 14.22 1.41 -7.24
C LEU A 25 14.32 1.48 -5.71
N PRO A 26 15.14 2.39 -5.15
CA PRO A 26 15.19 2.61 -3.71
C PRO A 26 13.82 2.95 -3.11
N THR A 27 13.49 2.31 -2.00
CA THR A 27 12.25 2.55 -1.25
C THR A 27 12.16 4.02 -0.81
N GLN A 28 11.00 4.64 -1.02
CA GLN A 28 10.71 5.99 -0.54
C GLN A 28 10.18 5.89 0.90
N GLU A 29 10.94 6.37 1.87
CA GLU A 29 10.69 6.08 3.29
C GLU A 29 9.68 7.02 3.95
N ILE A 30 9.65 8.30 3.55
CA ILE A 30 8.71 9.30 4.06
C ILE A 30 7.69 9.59 2.96
N GLY A 31 6.44 9.27 3.24
CA GLY A 31 5.30 9.49 2.34
C GLY A 31 4.38 10.60 2.82
N LYS A 32 3.12 10.53 2.38
CA LYS A 32 2.01 11.37 2.86
C LYS A 32 1.25 10.58 3.91
N ALA A 33 1.42 10.97 5.18
CA ALA A 33 0.89 10.29 6.37
C ALA A 33 0.19 11.28 7.32
N ASN A 34 -0.40 12.35 6.78
CA ASN A 34 -1.02 13.41 7.59
C ASN A 34 -2.29 12.97 8.33
N GLU A 35 -2.89 11.84 7.95
CA GLU A 35 -3.91 11.16 8.74
C GLU A 35 -3.41 10.70 10.12
N HIS A 36 -2.09 10.55 10.30
CA HIS A 36 -1.43 10.19 11.56
C HIS A 36 -0.85 11.40 12.31
N VAL A 37 -1.38 12.62 12.08
CA VAL A 37 -0.85 13.89 12.65
C VAL A 37 -0.67 13.89 14.17
N TYR A 38 -1.49 13.12 14.91
CA TYR A 38 -1.41 13.01 16.37
C TYR A 38 -0.59 11.80 16.86
N GLY A 39 0.00 11.02 15.97
CA GLY A 39 0.94 9.94 16.31
C GLY A 39 2.34 10.49 16.54
N PRO A 40 2.88 10.48 17.77
CA PRO A 40 4.22 11.02 18.04
C PRO A 40 5.28 10.25 17.25
N GLY A 41 6.15 10.98 16.54
CA GLY A 41 7.21 10.41 15.71
C GLY A 41 6.84 10.22 14.23
N SER A 42 5.58 10.45 13.84
CA SER A 42 5.17 10.45 12.44
C SER A 42 5.86 11.57 11.66
N LEU A 43 6.58 11.20 10.60
CA LEU A 43 7.08 12.13 9.60
C LEU A 43 6.21 12.04 8.35
N SER A 44 5.79 13.19 7.82
CA SER A 44 4.97 13.26 6.61
C SER A 44 5.41 14.42 5.76
N PHE A 45 5.52 14.18 4.45
CA PHE A 45 5.57 15.25 3.47
C PHE A 45 4.16 15.61 2.98
N GLY A 46 4.00 16.84 2.55
CA GLY A 46 2.80 17.27 1.82
C GLY A 46 2.85 16.83 0.34
N PRO A 47 1.69 16.75 -0.33
CA PRO A 47 1.62 16.40 -1.75
C PRO A 47 2.44 17.34 -2.64
N GLU A 48 2.58 18.61 -2.27
CA GLU A 48 3.38 19.63 -2.96
C GLU A 48 4.87 19.30 -3.01
N ILE A 49 5.37 18.43 -2.12
CA ILE A 49 6.74 17.92 -2.14
C ILE A 49 6.80 16.57 -2.85
N LEU A 50 5.89 15.66 -2.50
CA LEU A 50 5.93 14.27 -2.98
C LEU A 50 5.64 14.15 -4.48
N ILE A 51 4.65 14.88 -4.99
CA ILE A 51 4.27 14.83 -6.40
C ILE A 51 5.46 15.21 -7.30
N PRO A 52 6.12 16.38 -7.12
CA PRO A 52 7.28 16.72 -7.95
C PRO A 52 8.46 15.78 -7.71
N ALA A 53 8.73 15.35 -6.46
CA ALA A 53 9.85 14.46 -6.16
C ALA A 53 9.71 13.09 -6.87
N TRP A 54 8.56 12.42 -6.72
CA TRP A 54 8.33 11.11 -7.32
C TRP A 54 8.17 11.20 -8.85
N THR A 55 7.59 12.30 -9.35
CA THR A 55 7.56 12.55 -10.80
C THR A 55 8.98 12.74 -11.36
N ALA A 56 9.88 13.41 -10.63
CA ALA A 56 11.27 13.56 -11.04
C ALA A 56 12.00 12.20 -11.11
N ILE A 57 11.78 11.31 -10.14
CA ILE A 57 12.30 9.93 -10.17
C ILE A 57 11.79 9.20 -11.42
N GLY A 58 10.47 9.19 -11.65
CA GLY A 58 9.89 8.53 -12.82
C GLY A 58 10.34 9.15 -14.15
N SER A 59 10.61 10.46 -14.18
CA SER A 59 11.16 11.14 -15.35
C SER A 59 12.57 10.62 -15.68
N LYS A 60 13.42 10.39 -14.67
CA LYS A 60 14.74 9.78 -14.88
C LYS A 60 14.68 8.34 -15.35
N VAL A 61 13.69 7.58 -14.88
CA VAL A 61 13.40 6.23 -15.41
C VAL A 61 13.03 6.31 -16.90
N ALA A 62 12.21 7.29 -17.29
CA ALA A 62 11.85 7.52 -18.69
C ALA A 62 13.05 7.93 -19.56
N GLU A 63 13.88 8.86 -19.07
CA GLU A 63 15.10 9.31 -19.75
C GLU A 63 16.09 8.15 -19.97
N ALA A 64 16.15 7.18 -19.05
CA ALA A 64 16.94 5.96 -19.19
C ALA A 64 16.38 4.95 -20.21
N GLY A 65 15.26 5.25 -20.88
CA GLY A 65 14.65 4.41 -21.92
C GLY A 65 13.56 3.46 -21.43
N ILE A 66 13.31 3.38 -20.12
CA ILE A 66 12.26 2.52 -19.56
C ILE A 66 10.89 3.22 -19.73
N ARG A 67 9.89 2.50 -20.28
CA ARG A 67 8.55 3.06 -20.57
C ARG A 67 7.43 2.49 -19.71
N LYS A 68 7.76 1.57 -18.80
CA LYS A 68 6.79 0.90 -17.94
C LYS A 68 7.23 1.04 -16.49
N LEU A 69 6.33 1.48 -15.63
CA LEU A 69 6.60 1.69 -14.20
C LEU A 69 5.41 1.20 -13.38
N VAL A 70 5.71 0.44 -12.32
CA VAL A 70 4.71 0.10 -11.30
C VAL A 70 5.13 0.74 -9.98
N ILE A 71 4.24 1.54 -9.41
CA ILE A 71 4.40 2.12 -8.07
C ILE A 71 3.57 1.27 -7.12
N VAL A 72 4.23 0.47 -6.27
CA VAL A 72 3.61 -0.35 -5.23
C VAL A 72 3.94 0.20 -3.86
N ASN A 73 2.99 0.11 -2.92
CA ASN A 73 3.07 0.82 -1.65
C ASN A 73 2.40 0.05 -0.51
N SER A 74 2.82 0.36 0.72
CA SER A 74 2.35 -0.27 1.97
C SER A 74 1.64 0.71 2.91
N HIS A 75 1.34 1.94 2.45
CA HIS A 75 0.75 3.00 3.27
C HIS A 75 -0.51 3.62 2.62
N GLY A 76 -1.64 3.65 3.31
CA GLY A 76 -2.91 4.19 2.79
C GLY A 76 -2.79 5.60 2.20
N GLY A 77 -2.21 6.54 2.94
CA GLY A 77 -2.19 7.97 2.60
C GLY A 77 -1.46 8.36 1.31
N ASN A 78 -0.66 7.46 0.74
CA ASN A 78 0.08 7.71 -0.50
C ASN A 78 -0.76 7.53 -1.78
N VAL A 79 -1.94 6.88 -1.73
CA VAL A 79 -2.69 6.45 -2.92
C VAL A 79 -3.01 7.60 -3.87
N ASP A 80 -3.50 8.72 -3.34
CA ASP A 80 -3.89 9.87 -4.17
C ASP A 80 -2.67 10.54 -4.81
N VAL A 81 -1.57 10.66 -4.06
CA VAL A 81 -0.29 11.18 -4.57
C VAL A 81 0.24 10.30 -5.69
N MET A 82 0.23 8.97 -5.49
CA MET A 82 0.66 8.01 -6.51
C MET A 82 -0.19 8.13 -7.79
N SER A 83 -1.51 8.29 -7.64
CA SER A 83 -2.44 8.45 -8.77
C SER A 83 -2.08 9.67 -9.62
N ILE A 84 -1.81 10.82 -8.99
CA ILE A 84 -1.39 12.04 -9.68
C ILE A 84 -0.04 11.82 -10.38
N VAL A 85 0.95 11.28 -9.67
CA VAL A 85 2.29 11.00 -10.23
C VAL A 85 2.19 10.07 -11.45
N GLY A 86 1.39 9.01 -11.37
CA GLY A 86 1.19 8.10 -12.49
C GLY A 86 0.62 8.79 -13.72
N ARG A 87 -0.35 9.70 -13.53
CA ARG A 87 -0.92 10.48 -14.63
C ARG A 87 0.09 11.48 -15.20
N GLU A 88 0.87 12.17 -14.36
CA GLU A 88 1.91 13.09 -14.79
C GLU A 88 2.96 12.39 -15.66
N LEU A 89 3.43 11.21 -15.24
CA LEU A 89 4.40 10.42 -16.00
C LEU A 89 3.82 9.92 -17.33
N ARG A 90 2.55 9.50 -17.35
CA ARG A 90 1.87 9.14 -18.60
C ARG A 90 1.80 10.33 -19.57
N VAL A 91 1.43 11.52 -19.09
CA VAL A 91 1.28 12.72 -19.93
C VAL A 91 2.63 13.21 -20.43
N ARG A 92 3.62 13.35 -19.54
CA ARG A 92 4.93 13.94 -19.85
C ARG A 92 5.85 13.00 -20.64
N HIS A 93 5.75 11.69 -20.40
CA HIS A 93 6.75 10.72 -20.88
C HIS A 93 6.17 9.55 -21.68
N GLN A 94 4.87 9.56 -21.98
CA GLN A 94 4.20 8.48 -22.71
C GLN A 94 4.45 7.09 -22.08
N MET A 95 4.53 7.04 -20.75
CA MET A 95 4.78 5.80 -20.01
C MET A 95 3.48 5.05 -19.71
N VAL A 96 3.58 3.72 -19.64
CA VAL A 96 2.61 2.88 -18.92
C VAL A 96 2.95 2.98 -17.44
N VAL A 97 2.06 3.57 -16.64
CA VAL A 97 2.26 3.67 -15.19
C VAL A 97 1.07 3.06 -14.48
N VAL A 98 1.35 2.10 -13.60
CA VAL A 98 0.36 1.46 -12.74
C VAL A 98 0.67 1.78 -11.29
N THR A 99 -0.36 2.08 -10.51
CA THR A 99 -0.24 2.32 -9.07
C THR A 99 -1.06 1.27 -8.32
N THR A 100 -0.46 0.66 -7.30
CA THR A 100 -1.11 -0.38 -6.52
C THR A 100 -0.63 -0.37 -5.06
N GLN A 101 -1.26 -1.21 -4.25
CA GLN A 101 -0.85 -1.50 -2.89
C GLN A 101 -0.87 -3.00 -2.68
N TRP A 102 -0.01 -3.52 -1.81
CA TRP A 102 0.07 -4.96 -1.54
C TRP A 102 -1.28 -5.57 -1.16
N GLY A 103 -2.05 -4.89 -0.30
CA GLY A 103 -3.37 -5.34 0.13
C GLY A 103 -4.42 -5.46 -0.98
N ARG A 104 -4.21 -4.87 -2.17
CA ARG A 104 -5.16 -4.99 -3.29
C ARG A 104 -5.21 -6.38 -3.92
N PHE A 105 -4.20 -7.20 -3.66
CA PHE A 105 -4.18 -8.61 -4.08
C PHE A 105 -4.95 -9.52 -3.10
N GLY A 106 -5.50 -8.96 -2.02
CA GLY A 106 -6.30 -9.71 -1.05
C GLY A 106 -5.47 -10.45 -0.02
N ASN A 107 -6.12 -11.40 0.63
CA ASN A 107 -5.54 -12.29 1.64
C ASN A 107 -5.93 -13.74 1.30
N PRO A 108 -5.14 -14.74 1.70
CA PRO A 108 -5.54 -16.13 1.57
C PRO A 108 -6.89 -16.38 2.26
N GLU A 109 -7.71 -17.24 1.65
CA GLU A 109 -9.04 -17.57 2.16
C GLU A 109 -8.98 -18.06 3.62
N GLY A 110 -9.90 -17.57 4.45
CA GLY A 110 -10.00 -17.95 5.86
C GLY A 110 -8.88 -17.41 6.78
N MET A 111 -7.89 -16.67 6.27
CA MET A 111 -6.81 -16.13 7.11
C MET A 111 -7.23 -14.93 7.95
N ILE A 112 -8.05 -14.05 7.37
CA ILE A 112 -8.54 -12.82 8.00
C ILE A 112 -10.06 -12.89 8.05
N SER A 113 -10.64 -12.52 9.19
CA SER A 113 -12.10 -12.52 9.35
C SER A 113 -12.77 -11.51 8.41
N GLU A 114 -14.05 -11.73 8.08
CA GLU A 114 -14.82 -10.75 7.30
C GLU A 114 -14.92 -9.41 8.05
N HIS A 115 -15.02 -9.46 9.37
CA HIS A 115 -15.05 -8.28 10.22
C HIS A 115 -13.76 -7.46 10.08
N GLU A 116 -12.60 -8.08 10.30
CA GLU A 116 -11.32 -7.42 10.17
C GLU A 116 -11.07 -6.93 8.73
N SER A 117 -11.44 -7.72 7.73
CA SER A 117 -11.33 -7.31 6.31
C SER A 117 -12.18 -6.07 5.99
N ARG A 118 -13.28 -5.86 6.73
CA ARG A 118 -14.23 -4.77 6.51
C ARG A 118 -13.91 -3.53 7.35
N TYR A 119 -13.38 -3.70 8.55
CA TYR A 119 -13.26 -2.64 9.54
C TYR A 119 -11.84 -2.39 10.05
N GLY A 120 -10.92 -3.34 9.86
CA GLY A 120 -9.49 -3.15 10.06
C GLY A 120 -8.90 -2.27 8.97
N ILE A 121 -8.18 -1.22 9.37
CA ILE A 121 -7.69 -0.18 8.46
C ILE A 121 -6.19 0.07 8.66
N HIS A 122 -5.71 0.12 9.91
CA HIS A 122 -4.33 0.48 10.21
C HIS A 122 -3.86 -0.13 11.52
N GLY A 123 -2.69 -0.75 11.54
CA GLY A 123 -2.10 -1.44 12.68
C GLY A 123 -2.92 -2.64 13.18
N GLY A 124 -3.92 -3.09 12.43
CA GLY A 124 -4.76 -4.24 12.74
C GLY A 124 -4.06 -5.58 12.51
N GLU A 125 -4.86 -6.61 12.31
CA GLU A 125 -4.41 -8.00 12.23
C GLU A 125 -3.42 -8.24 11.09
N VAL A 126 -3.67 -7.66 9.91
CA VAL A 126 -2.86 -7.84 8.70
C VAL A 126 -1.47 -7.22 8.88
N GLU A 127 -1.40 -5.93 9.25
CA GLU A 127 -0.13 -5.22 9.41
C GLU A 127 0.69 -5.80 10.56
N THR A 128 0.03 -6.15 11.68
CA THR A 128 0.69 -6.80 12.82
C THR A 128 1.25 -8.17 12.42
N SER A 129 0.48 -8.97 11.68
CA SER A 129 0.94 -10.28 11.17
C SER A 129 2.16 -10.14 10.26
N LEU A 130 2.12 -9.21 9.30
CA LEU A 130 3.25 -8.94 8.40
C LEU A 130 4.49 -8.49 9.19
N MET A 131 4.33 -7.60 10.16
CA MET A 131 5.44 -7.17 11.02
C MET A 131 6.00 -8.30 11.87
N LEU A 132 5.17 -9.19 12.42
CA LEU A 132 5.62 -10.38 13.15
C LEU A 132 6.40 -11.35 12.25
N HIS A 133 6.04 -11.44 10.98
CA HIS A 133 6.79 -12.26 10.02
C HIS A 133 8.15 -11.64 9.66
N PHE A 134 8.18 -10.33 9.37
CA PHE A 134 9.40 -9.69 8.87
C PHE A 134 10.36 -9.23 9.95
N ARG A 135 9.84 -8.65 11.04
CA ARG A 135 10.59 -7.94 12.09
C ARG A 135 9.93 -8.17 13.46
N PRO A 136 9.80 -9.43 13.92
CA PRO A 136 9.09 -9.77 15.16
C PRO A 136 9.64 -9.02 16.39
N GLU A 137 10.92 -8.71 16.41
CA GLU A 137 11.58 -7.99 17.50
C GLU A 137 11.11 -6.54 17.65
N LEU A 138 10.44 -5.98 16.64
CA LEU A 138 9.87 -4.63 16.67
C LEU A 138 8.40 -4.63 17.11
N VAL A 139 7.78 -5.79 17.31
CA VAL A 139 6.37 -5.92 17.65
C VAL A 139 6.20 -6.18 19.14
N ARG A 140 5.49 -5.29 19.83
CA ARG A 140 5.15 -5.41 21.25
C ARG A 140 3.80 -6.08 21.42
N MET A 141 3.76 -7.41 21.24
CA MET A 141 2.51 -8.19 21.35
C MET A 141 1.87 -8.12 22.75
N ASP A 142 2.64 -7.79 23.78
CA ASP A 142 2.11 -7.49 25.13
C ASP A 142 1.19 -6.26 25.17
N LYS A 143 1.23 -5.41 24.13
CA LYS A 143 0.37 -4.23 23.96
C LYS A 143 -0.66 -4.38 22.85
N ALA A 144 -0.66 -5.52 22.14
CA ALA A 144 -1.60 -5.75 21.06
C ALA A 144 -3.00 -5.99 21.64
N GLN A 145 -3.99 -5.26 21.12
CA GLN A 145 -5.38 -5.32 21.55
C GLN A 145 -6.31 -5.21 20.33
N ASN A 146 -7.61 -5.37 20.57
CA ASN A 146 -8.63 -5.05 19.58
C ASN A 146 -8.96 -3.55 19.61
N PHE A 147 -8.53 -2.82 18.59
CA PHE A 147 -8.82 -1.40 18.44
C PHE A 147 -10.07 -1.21 17.58
N ILE A 148 -11.23 -1.24 18.24
CA ILE A 148 -12.55 -1.19 17.60
C ILE A 148 -12.67 0.03 16.68
N SER A 149 -13.21 -0.18 15.49
CA SER A 149 -13.29 0.82 14.44
C SER A 149 -14.59 1.60 14.51
N LYS A 150 -14.52 2.93 14.60
CA LYS A 150 -15.72 3.78 14.48
C LYS A 150 -16.42 3.67 13.12
N ALA A 151 -15.75 3.05 12.13
CA ALA A 151 -16.35 2.69 10.85
C ALA A 151 -17.59 1.78 11.00
N GLU A 152 -17.62 0.96 12.06
CA GLU A 152 -18.76 0.10 12.39
C GLU A 152 -20.01 0.94 12.67
N GLU A 153 -19.89 1.94 13.53
CA GLU A 153 -20.95 2.89 13.86
C GLU A 153 -21.37 3.72 12.65
N MET A 154 -20.40 4.26 11.90
CA MET A 154 -20.66 5.05 10.68
C MET A 154 -21.50 4.26 9.67
N ARG A 155 -21.23 2.97 9.51
CA ARG A 155 -21.99 2.10 8.61
C ARG A 155 -23.40 1.82 9.14
N ALA A 156 -23.56 1.70 10.45
CA ALA A 156 -24.88 1.50 11.06
C ALA A 156 -25.74 2.78 11.01
N SER A 157 -25.13 3.96 11.08
CA SER A 157 -25.82 5.25 11.17
C SER A 157 -25.89 6.03 9.87
N SER A 158 -25.33 5.53 8.76
CA SER A 158 -25.31 6.23 7.48
C SER A 158 -25.52 5.31 6.29
N LYS A 159 -26.11 5.86 5.21
CA LYS A 159 -26.37 5.10 3.99
C LYS A 159 -25.12 4.91 3.11
N TYR A 160 -24.24 5.90 3.09
CA TYR A 160 -23.10 5.95 2.16
C TYR A 160 -21.78 6.31 2.82
N LEU A 161 -21.78 6.97 3.98
CA LEU A 161 -20.56 7.52 4.56
C LEU A 161 -19.72 6.41 5.21
N THR A 162 -18.46 6.30 4.81
CA THR A 162 -17.50 5.30 5.29
C THR A 162 -16.10 5.91 5.31
N PRO A 163 -15.14 5.40 6.09
CA PRO A 163 -13.75 5.86 5.98
C PRO A 163 -13.04 5.41 4.70
N LEU A 164 -13.51 4.34 4.06
CA LEU A 164 -12.89 3.75 2.87
C LEU A 164 -13.74 3.99 1.60
N PRO A 165 -13.22 3.79 0.38
CA PRO A 165 -14.01 3.96 -0.85
C PRO A 165 -15.31 3.13 -0.83
N PRO A 166 -16.36 3.53 -1.59
CA PRO A 166 -16.34 4.55 -2.64
C PRO A 166 -16.68 5.99 -2.19
N HIS A 167 -17.21 6.20 -0.98
CA HIS A 167 -17.64 7.53 -0.49
C HIS A 167 -16.93 7.83 0.83
N SER A 168 -15.63 8.08 0.73
CA SER A 168 -14.73 8.17 1.87
C SER A 168 -14.82 9.52 2.59
N LEU A 169 -14.97 9.48 3.91
CA LEU A 169 -14.71 10.62 4.78
C LEU A 169 -13.21 10.94 4.76
N ALA A 170 -12.83 12.22 4.78
CA ALA A 170 -11.45 12.64 4.99
C ALA A 170 -11.10 12.58 6.49
N TRP A 171 -10.92 11.36 7.01
CA TRP A 171 -10.63 11.10 8.42
C TRP A 171 -9.14 11.26 8.74
N ILE A 172 -8.86 11.51 10.01
CA ILE A 172 -7.56 11.25 10.63
C ILE A 172 -7.67 10.00 11.53
N ALA A 173 -6.57 9.29 11.79
CA ALA A 173 -6.61 7.98 12.47
C ALA A 173 -7.34 8.04 13.83
N HIS A 174 -7.21 9.15 14.54
CA HIS A 174 -7.86 9.39 15.83
C HIS A 174 -9.39 9.58 15.74
N ASP A 175 -9.94 9.91 14.57
CA ASP A 175 -11.40 9.92 14.35
C ASP A 175 -11.98 8.51 14.39
N LEU A 176 -11.19 7.52 13.95
CA LEU A 176 -11.61 6.12 13.83
C LEU A 176 -11.33 5.30 15.08
N ASN A 177 -10.26 5.65 15.82
CA ASN A 177 -9.98 5.09 17.13
C ASN A 177 -9.04 6.02 17.92
N PRO A 178 -9.28 6.28 19.23
CA PRO A 178 -8.47 7.19 20.03
C PRO A 178 -6.98 6.83 20.16
N HIS A 179 -6.59 5.59 19.87
CA HIS A 179 -5.19 5.15 19.88
C HIS A 179 -4.46 5.40 18.55
N GLY A 180 -5.17 5.86 17.51
CA GLY A 180 -4.62 6.01 16.16
C GLY A 180 -4.37 4.68 15.43
N VAL A 181 -4.91 3.57 15.94
CA VAL A 181 -4.84 2.19 15.40
C VAL A 181 -6.27 1.69 15.21
N VAL A 182 -6.55 0.96 14.14
CA VAL A 182 -7.91 0.55 13.74
C VAL A 182 -7.89 -0.90 13.24
N GLY A 183 -8.42 -1.83 14.04
CA GLY A 183 -8.45 -3.28 13.78
C GLY A 183 -7.95 -4.12 14.96
N ASP A 184 -8.04 -5.45 14.84
CA ASP A 184 -7.65 -6.38 15.90
C ASP A 184 -6.19 -6.85 15.79
N ALA A 185 -5.27 -6.05 16.34
CA ALA A 185 -3.85 -6.38 16.38
C ALA A 185 -3.56 -7.66 17.20
N SER A 186 -4.41 -8.00 18.18
CA SER A 186 -4.18 -9.15 19.06
C SER A 186 -4.29 -10.51 18.34
N LYS A 187 -4.92 -10.52 17.16
CA LYS A 187 -5.07 -11.71 16.31
C LYS A 187 -3.92 -11.92 15.34
N GLY A 188 -2.96 -10.99 15.32
CA GLY A 188 -1.79 -11.04 14.45
C GLY A 188 -0.87 -12.21 14.80
N THR A 189 -0.38 -12.91 13.77
CA THR A 189 0.58 -14.03 13.93
C THR A 189 1.61 -14.02 12.82
N ALA A 190 2.81 -14.54 13.07
CA ALA A 190 3.85 -14.62 12.05
C ALA A 190 3.44 -15.55 10.89
N GLU A 191 2.69 -16.61 11.19
CA GLU A 191 2.17 -17.57 10.22
C GLU A 191 1.20 -16.91 9.24
N LYS A 192 0.26 -16.09 9.75
CA LYS A 192 -0.61 -15.26 8.90
C LYS A 192 0.20 -14.29 8.06
N GLY A 193 1.21 -13.65 8.64
CA GLY A 193 2.08 -12.70 7.94
C GLY A 193 2.80 -13.35 6.75
N ALA A 194 3.37 -14.52 6.97
CA ALA A 194 4.03 -15.29 5.92
C ALA A 194 3.06 -15.73 4.81
N ALA A 195 1.84 -16.16 5.17
CA ALA A 195 0.83 -16.56 4.20
C ALA A 195 0.31 -15.38 3.36
N ILE A 196 0.01 -14.25 4.02
CA ILE A 196 -0.44 -13.00 3.37
C ILE A 196 0.64 -12.48 2.44
N CYS A 197 1.89 -12.43 2.91
CA CYS A 197 3.04 -11.98 2.13
C CYS A 197 3.18 -12.78 0.83
N ARG A 198 3.22 -14.12 0.92
CA ARG A 198 3.34 -14.98 -0.26
C ARG A 198 2.21 -14.76 -1.26
N HIS A 199 0.97 -14.68 -0.77
CA HIS A 199 -0.21 -14.48 -1.60
C HIS A 199 -0.20 -13.13 -2.33
N GLN A 200 0.08 -12.04 -1.61
CA GLN A 200 0.11 -10.71 -2.19
C GLN A 200 1.27 -10.51 -3.16
N VAL A 201 2.44 -11.12 -2.90
CA VAL A 201 3.56 -11.10 -3.85
C VAL A 201 3.26 -11.89 -5.11
N ALA A 202 2.59 -13.04 -5.01
CA ALA A 202 2.18 -13.81 -6.18
C ALA A 202 1.25 -12.99 -7.09
N GLY A 203 0.22 -12.34 -6.52
CA GLY A 203 -0.65 -11.43 -7.29
C GLY A 203 0.10 -10.22 -7.86
N PHE A 204 1.10 -9.69 -7.15
CA PHE A 204 1.93 -8.62 -7.67
C PHE A 204 2.77 -9.07 -8.88
N ILE A 205 3.31 -10.29 -8.87
CA ILE A 205 4.03 -10.86 -10.02
C ILE A 205 3.10 -10.97 -11.22
N GLU A 206 1.85 -11.41 -11.04
CA GLU A 206 0.85 -11.43 -12.11
C GLU A 206 0.62 -10.04 -12.70
N LEU A 207 0.47 -9.01 -11.85
CA LEU A 207 0.38 -7.62 -12.33
C LEU A 207 1.62 -7.19 -13.12
N LEU A 208 2.82 -7.57 -12.68
CA LEU A 208 4.04 -7.24 -13.42
C LEU A 208 4.06 -7.91 -14.81
N ARG A 209 3.49 -9.11 -14.93
CA ARG A 209 3.32 -9.78 -16.24
C ARG A 209 2.36 -9.03 -17.14
N ASP A 210 1.22 -8.60 -16.62
CA ASP A 210 0.26 -7.80 -17.38
C ASP A 210 0.91 -6.51 -17.88
N VAL A 211 1.64 -5.81 -17.00
CA VAL A 211 2.36 -4.59 -17.37
C VAL A 211 3.43 -4.89 -18.41
N ALA A 212 4.23 -5.94 -18.24
CA ALA A 212 5.26 -6.35 -19.20
C ALA A 212 4.68 -6.72 -20.57
N ALA A 213 3.51 -7.37 -20.61
CA ALA A 213 2.80 -7.73 -21.83
C ALA A 213 2.07 -6.55 -22.50
N TYR A 214 1.71 -5.49 -21.74
CA TYR A 214 0.93 -4.37 -22.27
C TYR A 214 1.64 -3.63 -23.42
N PRO A 215 1.11 -3.62 -24.66
CA PRO A 215 1.76 -2.98 -25.79
C PRO A 215 1.82 -1.45 -25.63
N LEU A 216 3.01 -0.86 -25.82
CA LEU A 216 3.14 0.61 -25.79
C LEU A 216 2.32 1.30 -26.88
N SER A 217 2.06 0.61 -28.00
CA SER A 217 1.19 1.08 -29.09
C SER A 217 -0.26 1.31 -28.66
N ASN A 218 -0.70 0.75 -27.53
CA ASN A 218 -2.03 1.02 -26.99
C ASN A 218 -2.11 2.41 -26.33
N LEU A 219 -0.97 3.05 -26.07
CA LEU A 219 -0.94 4.43 -25.60
C LEU A 219 -1.10 5.38 -26.80
N TYR A 220 -2.13 6.21 -26.75
CA TYR A 220 -2.27 7.31 -27.70
C TYR A 220 -1.04 8.23 -27.66
N THR A 221 -0.39 8.38 -28.81
CA THR A 221 0.66 9.37 -29.04
C THR A 221 0.14 10.29 -30.15
N PRO A 222 0.02 11.61 -29.91
CA PRO A 222 -0.37 12.53 -30.96
C PRO A 222 0.67 12.49 -32.08
N SER A 223 0.18 12.47 -33.33
CA SER A 223 0.96 12.51 -34.57
C SER A 223 1.73 13.81 -34.73
#